data_AF-A0A2N9VXF2-F1
#
_entry.id   AF-A0A2N9VXF2-F1
#
_cell.length_a   1.000
_cell.length_b   1.000
_cell.length_c   1.000
_cell.angle_alpha   90.00
_cell.angle_beta   90.00
_cell.angle_gamma   90.00
#
_symmetry.space_group_name_H-M   'P 1'
#
loop_
_entity.id
_entity.type
_entity.pdbx_description
1 polymer ?
#
loop_
_entity_poly.entity_id
_entity_poly.type
_entity_poly.pdbx_seq_one_letter_code
_entity_poly.pdbx_strand_id
1 'polypeptide(L)'
;MNDDLAPLGYRTATLHHHFDPRLSGPAMDDHARSRVLFHGKRGYMKAWAYAARMSCRLLGADFVMSNDPLPPPADVMVAVRGGRHGNWLSRRWKSNVKAATAQRLGLPFVAWPEDAYRETYPGAHWFTSPLQLHRAIARALAAPKPKPQTRLYSAEWAANRLETVLATVQGR
;
A
#
# COMPACT_ATOMS: atom_id res chain seq x y z
N MET A 1 -8.24 -2.27 -13.34
CA MET A 1 -7.75 -1.55 -14.54
C MET A 1 -8.14 -2.25 -15.85
N ASN A 2 -7.82 -3.55 -16.04
CA ASN A 2 -8.20 -4.28 -17.25
C ASN A 2 -9.72 -4.21 -17.56
N ASP A 3 -10.57 -4.34 -16.55
CA ASP A 3 -12.03 -4.29 -16.72
C ASP A 3 -12.53 -2.97 -17.32
N ASP A 4 -11.85 -1.86 -17.06
CA ASP A 4 -12.22 -0.55 -17.62
C ASP A 4 -11.86 -0.43 -19.10
N LEU A 5 -10.87 -1.20 -19.55
CA LEU A 5 -10.41 -1.24 -20.94
C LEU A 5 -11.09 -2.35 -21.76
N ALA A 6 -11.67 -3.35 -21.10
CA ALA A 6 -12.34 -4.47 -21.76
C ALA A 6 -13.41 -4.04 -22.80
N PRO A 7 -14.27 -3.02 -22.56
CA PRO A 7 -15.24 -2.57 -23.55
C PRO A 7 -14.63 -2.01 -24.84
N LEU A 8 -13.36 -1.59 -24.81
CA LEU A 8 -12.66 -1.08 -25.99
C LEU A 8 -12.15 -2.20 -26.92
N GLY A 9 -12.25 -3.47 -26.50
CA GLY A 9 -11.79 -4.61 -27.28
C GLY A 9 -10.27 -4.74 -27.40
N TYR A 10 -9.50 -3.92 -26.68
CA TYR A 10 -8.04 -4.01 -26.66
C TYR A 10 -7.58 -5.18 -25.78
N ARG A 11 -6.58 -5.92 -26.26
CA ARG A 11 -5.84 -6.87 -25.42
C ARG A 11 -5.00 -6.08 -24.42
N THR A 12 -5.28 -6.24 -23.13
CA THR A 12 -4.60 -5.54 -22.06
C THR A 12 -4.06 -6.51 -21.02
N ALA A 13 -2.91 -6.18 -20.44
CA ALA A 13 -2.36 -6.86 -19.28
C ALA A 13 -1.99 -5.83 -18.22
N THR A 14 -2.16 -6.20 -16.95
CA THR A 14 -1.77 -5.35 -15.82
C THR A 14 -0.42 -5.82 -15.29
N LEU A 15 0.52 -4.88 -15.19
CA LEU A 15 1.81 -5.08 -14.53
C LEU A 15 1.83 -4.28 -13.25
N HIS A 16 2.03 -4.97 -12.14
CA HIS A 16 2.15 -4.34 -10.83
C HIS A 16 3.56 -3.80 -10.61
N HIS A 17 3.64 -2.72 -9.86
CA HIS A 17 4.90 -2.12 -9.48
C HIS A 17 5.67 -3.03 -8.51
N HIS A 18 6.99 -3.03 -8.69
CA HIS A 18 7.91 -3.57 -7.72
C HIS A 18 8.08 -2.62 -6.51
N PHE A 19 8.56 -3.16 -5.39
CA PHE A 19 9.06 -2.34 -4.28
C PHE A 19 10.43 -1.73 -4.62
N ASP A 20 10.81 -0.63 -3.96
CA ASP A 20 12.13 -0.01 -4.14
C ASP A 20 13.24 -0.98 -3.64
N PRO A 21 14.23 -1.34 -4.48
CA PRO A 21 15.27 -2.30 -4.11
C PRO A 21 16.16 -1.82 -2.96
N ARG A 22 16.18 -0.52 -2.67
CA ARG A 22 16.94 0.06 -1.54
C ARG A 22 16.26 -0.17 -0.20
N LEU A 23 15.01 -0.64 -0.18
CA LEU A 23 14.35 -1.04 1.06
C LEU A 23 15.07 -2.26 1.65
N SER A 24 15.87 -2.01 2.68
CA SER A 24 16.31 -3.04 3.61
C SER A 24 15.11 -3.52 4.44
N GLY A 25 15.18 -4.75 4.96
CA GLY A 25 14.14 -5.30 5.83
C GLY A 25 13.87 -4.38 7.02
N PRO A 26 12.76 -4.58 7.76
CA PRO A 26 12.40 -3.69 8.86
C PRO A 26 13.57 -3.58 9.84
N ALA A 27 14.06 -2.35 10.05
CA ALA A 27 14.95 -2.09 11.17
C ALA A 27 14.13 -2.32 12.44
N MET A 28 14.57 -3.26 13.28
CA MET A 28 14.02 -3.41 14.62
C MET A 28 14.50 -2.24 15.46
N ASP A 29 13.72 -1.16 15.46
CA ASP A 29 13.92 -0.10 16.43
C ASP A 29 13.03 -0.32 17.64
N ASP A 30 13.64 -0.23 18.81
CA ASP A 30 12.95 -0.22 20.10
C ASP A 30 12.34 1.16 20.34
N HIS A 31 11.14 1.38 19.80
CA HIS A 31 10.37 2.59 20.05
C HIS A 31 9.38 2.36 21.19
N ALA A 32 9.33 3.30 22.13
CA ALA A 32 8.42 3.24 23.29
C ALA A 32 6.92 3.14 22.93
N ARG A 33 6.53 3.52 21.70
CA ARG A 33 5.15 3.47 21.20
C ARG A 33 5.12 2.95 19.77
N SER A 34 4.09 2.16 19.45
CA SER A 34 3.88 1.66 18.10
C SER A 34 3.66 2.81 17.10
N ARG A 35 4.13 2.63 15.87
CA ARG A 35 4.08 3.65 14.81
C ARG A 35 3.23 3.21 13.63
N VAL A 36 2.31 4.08 13.24
CA VAL A 36 1.49 3.95 12.03
C VAL A 36 2.01 4.93 10.99
N LEU A 37 2.53 4.40 9.89
CA LEU A 37 3.20 5.16 8.83
C LEU A 37 2.28 5.41 7.64
N PHE A 38 2.17 6.67 7.23
CA PHE A 38 1.82 7.02 5.85
C PHE A 38 3.08 7.42 5.06
N HIS A 39 3.44 6.62 4.07
CA HIS A 39 4.59 6.90 3.21
C HIS A 39 4.18 7.60 1.90
N GLY A 40 4.25 8.92 1.87
CA GLY A 40 4.04 9.76 0.68
C GLY A 40 3.78 11.23 1.04
N LYS A 41 3.55 12.06 0.00
CA LYS A 41 3.31 13.51 0.17
C LYS A 41 2.12 13.78 1.10
N ARG A 42 2.33 14.61 2.11
CA ARG A 42 1.32 14.96 3.13
C ARG A 42 -0.01 15.45 2.54
N GLY A 43 0.07 16.23 1.45
CA GLY A 43 -1.10 16.77 0.77
C GLY A 43 -2.07 15.73 0.19
N TYR A 44 -1.68 14.46 0.06
CA TYR A 44 -2.53 13.42 -0.50
C TYR A 44 -3.55 12.84 0.47
N MET A 45 -3.33 12.85 1.78
CA MET A 45 -4.31 12.32 2.74
C MET A 45 -5.46 13.29 3.02
N LYS A 46 -5.22 14.60 3.01
CA LYS A 46 -6.22 15.61 3.38
C LYS A 46 -6.86 15.29 4.74
N ALA A 47 -8.20 15.26 4.84
CA ALA A 47 -8.94 14.97 6.07
C ALA A 47 -8.57 13.62 6.71
N TRP A 48 -8.11 12.64 5.92
CA TRP A 48 -7.66 11.35 6.44
C TRP A 48 -6.45 11.47 7.36
N ALA A 49 -5.59 12.48 7.18
CA ALA A 49 -4.45 12.69 8.06
C ALA A 49 -4.92 13.04 9.49
N TYR A 50 -5.99 13.81 9.61
CA TYR A 50 -6.61 14.12 10.91
C TYR A 50 -7.24 12.88 11.53
N ALA A 51 -8.03 12.13 10.75
CA ALA A 51 -8.65 10.88 11.23
C ALA A 51 -7.62 9.83 11.68
N ALA A 52 -6.52 9.67 10.93
CA ALA A 52 -5.43 8.76 11.28
C ALA A 52 -4.70 9.22 12.55
N ARG A 53 -4.36 10.51 12.66
CA ARG A 53 -3.72 11.08 13.86
C ARG A 53 -4.58 10.89 15.10
N MET A 54 -5.89 11.13 14.97
CA MET A 54 -6.81 10.96 16.10
C MET A 54 -6.96 9.51 16.50
N SER A 55 -7.08 8.60 15.52
CA SER A 55 -7.11 7.17 15.78
C SER A 55 -5.86 6.69 16.50
N CYS A 56 -4.66 7.09 16.04
CA CYS A 56 -3.40 6.69 16.67
C CYS A 56 -3.30 7.25 18.10
N ARG A 57 -3.69 8.51 18.33
CA ARG A 57 -3.72 9.10 19.67
C ARG A 57 -4.60 8.31 20.63
N LEU A 58 -5.81 7.92 20.20
CA LEU A 58 -6.74 7.12 21.01
C LEU A 58 -6.21 5.71 21.28
N LEU A 59 -5.41 5.15 20.37
CA LEU A 59 -4.81 3.82 20.48
C LEU A 59 -3.44 3.82 21.16
N GLY A 60 -2.98 4.95 21.69
CA GLY A 60 -1.65 5.03 22.29
C GLY A 60 -0.49 4.87 21.29
N ALA A 61 -0.73 5.01 19.99
CA ALA A 61 0.26 4.92 18.91
C ALA A 61 0.64 6.28 18.32
N ASP A 62 1.78 6.33 17.63
CA ASP A 62 2.26 7.53 16.92
C ASP A 62 1.92 7.47 15.44
N PHE A 63 1.35 8.55 14.90
CA PHE A 63 1.10 8.69 13.48
C PHE A 63 2.24 9.44 12.80
N VAL A 64 2.96 8.77 11.91
CA VAL A 64 4.14 9.29 11.22
C VAL A 64 3.85 9.42 9.72
N MET A 65 4.31 10.52 9.13
CA MET A 65 4.26 10.73 7.68
C MET A 65 5.67 11.00 7.16
N SER A 66 6.11 10.22 6.18
CA SER A 66 7.39 10.42 5.50
C SER A 66 7.18 10.44 3.99
N ASN A 67 7.97 11.25 3.28
CA ASN A 67 8.07 11.24 1.83
C ASN A 67 9.54 11.06 1.38
N ASP A 68 10.37 10.53 2.28
CA ASP A 68 11.78 10.27 2.02
C ASP A 68 11.93 9.02 1.16
N PRO A 69 13.08 8.77 0.52
CA PRO A 69 13.29 7.56 -0.26
C PRO A 69 13.16 6.28 0.57
N LEU A 70 13.53 6.35 1.85
CA LEU A 70 13.40 5.24 2.80
C LEU A 70 12.40 5.62 3.89
N PRO A 71 11.36 4.79 4.13
CA PRO A 71 10.43 5.04 5.21
C PRO A 71 11.11 4.83 6.57
N PRO A 72 10.73 5.60 7.61
CA PRO A 72 11.17 5.33 8.97
C PRO A 72 10.58 4.00 9.47
N PRO A 73 11.17 3.40 10.52
CA PRO A 73 10.63 2.20 11.15
C PRO A 73 9.19 2.41 11.62
N ALA A 74 8.35 1.42 11.37
CA ALA A 74 6.93 1.44 11.65
C ALA A 74 6.39 0.04 11.94
N ASP A 75 5.21 -0.01 12.56
CA ASP A 75 4.51 -1.25 12.87
C ASP A 75 3.34 -1.51 11.94
N VAL A 76 2.75 -0.45 11.37
CA VAL A 76 1.63 -0.53 10.45
C VAL A 76 1.83 0.49 9.33
N MET A 77 1.51 0.12 8.10
CA MET A 77 1.49 1.05 6.99
C MET A 77 0.05 1.39 6.59
N VAL A 78 -0.26 2.68 6.45
CA VAL A 78 -1.55 3.18 5.98
C VAL A 78 -1.47 3.78 4.58
N ALA A 79 -2.45 3.45 3.73
CA ALA A 79 -2.56 3.97 2.36
C ALA A 79 -3.96 4.50 2.07
N VAL A 80 -4.06 5.81 1.83
CA VAL A 80 -5.30 6.44 1.38
C VAL A 80 -5.01 7.76 0.68
N ARG A 81 -5.92 8.15 -0.20
CA ARG A 81 -5.97 9.47 -0.83
C ARG A 81 -7.27 10.16 -0.48
N GLY A 82 -7.20 11.45 -0.19
CA GLY A 82 -8.33 12.30 0.15
C GLY A 82 -8.45 13.53 -0.76
N GLY A 83 -9.58 14.22 -0.64
CA GLY A 83 -9.93 15.38 -1.47
C GLY A 83 -9.84 15.06 -2.96
N ARG A 84 -9.30 16.01 -3.76
CA ARG A 84 -9.14 15.85 -5.22
C ARG A 84 -8.33 14.63 -5.66
N HIS A 85 -7.53 14.06 -4.77
CA HIS A 85 -6.67 12.90 -5.06
C HIS A 85 -7.35 11.56 -4.76
N GLY A 86 -8.45 11.55 -4.00
CA GLY A 86 -9.23 10.34 -3.66
C GLY A 86 -10.39 10.10 -4.62
N ASN A 87 -10.11 10.22 -5.92
CA ASN A 87 -11.11 10.21 -6.99
C ASN A 87 -11.24 8.83 -7.65
N TRP A 88 -12.09 8.72 -8.67
CA TRP A 88 -12.31 7.47 -9.40
C TRP A 88 -11.01 6.92 -10.02
N LEU A 89 -10.22 7.77 -10.68
CA LEU A 89 -8.95 7.37 -11.30
C LEU A 89 -7.98 6.81 -10.27
N SER A 90 -7.85 7.43 -9.09
CA SER A 90 -6.96 6.90 -8.06
C SER A 90 -7.40 5.54 -7.54
N ARG A 91 -8.71 5.27 -7.51
CA ARG A 91 -9.27 4.01 -7.01
C ARG A 91 -9.09 2.85 -7.98
N ARG A 92 -9.07 3.13 -9.28
CA ARG A 92 -9.08 2.09 -10.33
C ARG A 92 -7.80 1.97 -11.14
N TRP A 93 -7.02 3.06 -11.22
CA TRP A 93 -5.87 3.17 -12.12
C TRP A 93 -4.54 3.46 -11.44
N LYS A 94 -4.49 3.53 -10.11
CA LYS A 94 -3.24 3.81 -9.42
C LYS A 94 -2.46 2.54 -9.06
N SER A 95 -1.14 2.66 -9.04
CA SER A 95 -0.24 1.53 -8.77
C SER A 95 -0.31 1.02 -7.32
N ASN A 96 0.15 -0.22 -7.14
CA ASN A 96 0.26 -0.91 -5.87
C ASN A 96 1.51 -0.53 -5.04
N VAL A 97 2.27 0.52 -5.38
CA VAL A 97 3.58 0.81 -4.74
C VAL A 97 3.55 0.76 -3.21
N LYS A 98 2.49 1.31 -2.59
CA LYS A 98 2.34 1.31 -1.12
C LYS A 98 2.14 -0.09 -0.56
N ALA A 99 1.38 -0.93 -1.25
CA ALA A 99 1.19 -2.33 -0.88
C ALA A 99 2.49 -3.13 -1.05
N ALA A 100 3.21 -2.92 -2.16
CA ALA A 100 4.51 -3.55 -2.39
C ALA A 100 5.53 -3.15 -1.31
N THR A 101 5.58 -1.87 -0.91
CA THR A 101 6.41 -1.41 0.22
C THR A 101 6.00 -2.08 1.53
N ALA A 102 4.71 -2.15 1.85
CA ALA A 102 4.24 -2.82 3.07
C ALA A 102 4.62 -4.31 3.10
N GLN A 103 4.47 -5.01 1.97
CA GLN A 103 4.88 -6.42 1.82
C GLN A 103 6.39 -6.58 1.99
N ARG A 104 7.18 -5.72 1.34
CA ARG A 104 8.65 -5.73 1.45
C ARG A 104 9.13 -5.56 2.88
N LEU A 105 8.47 -4.68 3.63
CA LEU A 105 8.82 -4.37 5.02
C LEU A 105 8.18 -5.32 6.04
N GLY A 106 7.30 -6.22 5.62
CA GLY A 106 6.59 -7.10 6.54
C GLY A 106 5.64 -6.35 7.47
N LEU A 107 4.96 -5.32 6.95
CA LEU A 107 4.02 -4.51 7.71
C LEU A 107 2.56 -4.93 7.43
N PRO A 108 1.71 -5.07 8.47
CA PRO A 108 0.27 -5.01 8.31
C PRO A 108 -0.13 -3.76 7.54
N PHE A 109 -1.06 -3.91 6.60
CA PHE A 109 -1.44 -2.87 5.66
C PHE A 109 -2.88 -2.42 5.90
N VAL A 110 -3.08 -1.14 6.20
CA VAL A 110 -4.40 -0.52 6.37
C VAL A 110 -4.66 0.37 5.16
N ALA A 111 -5.71 0.10 4.38
CA ALA A 111 -5.86 0.79 3.11
C ALA A 111 -7.30 1.12 2.75
N TRP A 112 -7.46 2.21 1.99
CA TRP A 112 -8.64 2.39 1.17
C TRP A 112 -8.65 1.29 0.09
N PRO A 113 -9.82 0.70 -0.24
CA PRO A 113 -9.88 -0.42 -1.18
C PRO A 113 -9.73 0.04 -2.65
N GLU A 114 -8.53 0.45 -3.04
CA GLU A 114 -8.14 0.67 -4.44
C GLU A 114 -7.91 -0.69 -5.14
N ASP A 115 -8.24 -0.78 -6.43
CA ASP A 115 -8.22 -2.05 -7.18
C ASP A 115 -6.85 -2.71 -7.15
N ALA A 116 -5.78 -1.95 -7.40
CA ALA A 116 -4.42 -2.47 -7.33
C ALA A 116 -4.05 -2.99 -5.93
N TYR A 117 -4.59 -2.42 -4.85
CA TYR A 117 -4.34 -2.95 -3.51
C TYR A 117 -5.12 -4.23 -3.24
N ARG A 118 -6.37 -4.33 -3.70
CA ARG A 118 -7.17 -5.55 -3.59
C ARG A 118 -6.52 -6.73 -4.32
N GLU A 119 -5.99 -6.46 -5.51
CA GLU A 119 -5.30 -7.45 -6.34
C GLU A 119 -3.98 -7.91 -5.70
N THR A 120 -3.19 -7.00 -5.14
CA THR A 120 -1.83 -7.34 -4.67
C THR A 120 -1.70 -7.62 -3.18
N TYR A 121 -2.67 -7.22 -2.37
CA TYR A 121 -2.66 -7.38 -0.91
C TYR A 121 -4.08 -7.69 -0.39
N PRO A 122 -4.63 -8.88 -0.71
CA PRO A 122 -6.00 -9.24 -0.34
C PRO A 122 -6.27 -9.24 1.17
N GLY A 123 -5.24 -9.51 1.98
CA GLY A 123 -5.30 -9.53 3.45
C GLY A 123 -5.22 -8.15 4.12
N ALA A 124 -5.30 -7.04 3.38
CA ALA A 124 -5.22 -5.71 3.98
C ALA A 124 -6.45 -5.41 4.85
N HIS A 125 -6.28 -4.53 5.83
CA HIS A 125 -7.36 -4.02 6.66
C HIS A 125 -8.03 -2.84 5.96
N TRP A 126 -9.16 -3.11 5.31
CA TRP A 126 -9.88 -2.13 4.51
C TRP A 126 -10.67 -1.12 5.34
N PHE A 127 -10.77 0.10 4.83
CA PHE A 127 -11.66 1.13 5.37
C PHE A 127 -12.19 2.08 4.29
N THR A 128 -13.36 2.66 4.57
CA THR A 128 -14.00 3.70 3.74
C THR A 128 -14.58 4.86 4.56
N SER A 129 -14.48 4.79 5.90
CA SER A 129 -14.93 5.84 6.82
C SER A 129 -13.91 6.04 7.96
N PRO A 130 -13.94 7.18 8.68
CA PRO A 130 -13.06 7.42 9.81
C PRO A 130 -13.16 6.36 10.92
N LEU A 131 -14.37 5.88 11.22
CA LEU A 131 -14.58 4.82 12.21
C LEU A 131 -13.99 3.48 11.74
N GLN A 132 -14.15 3.15 10.46
CA GLN A 132 -13.53 1.95 9.89
C GLN A 132 -12.00 2.06 9.88
N LEU A 133 -11.45 3.24 9.61
CA LEU A 133 -10.01 3.51 9.69
C LEU A 133 -9.50 3.24 11.10
N HIS A 134 -10.16 3.78 12.13
CA HIS A 134 -9.80 3.56 13.52
C HIS A 134 -9.76 2.06 13.86
N ARG A 135 -10.83 1.32 13.53
CA ARG A 135 -10.92 -0.13 13.77
C ARG A 135 -9.87 -0.91 12.96
N ALA A 136 -9.57 -0.48 11.74
CA ALA A 136 -8.57 -1.11 10.90
C ALA A 136 -7.15 -0.93 11.46
N ILE A 137 -6.82 0.28 11.94
CA ILE A 137 -5.54 0.53 12.62
C ILE A 137 -5.43 -0.31 13.90
N ALA A 138 -6.48 -0.35 14.73
CA ALA A 138 -6.48 -1.15 15.95
C ALA A 138 -6.22 -2.64 15.67
N ARG A 139 -6.90 -3.21 14.67
CA ARG A 139 -6.66 -4.60 14.24
C ARG A 139 -5.25 -4.81 13.71
N ALA A 140 -4.74 -3.88 12.91
CA ALA A 140 -3.42 -3.98 12.33
C ALA A 140 -2.31 -3.92 13.39
N LEU A 141 -2.47 -3.09 14.43
CA LEU A 141 -1.53 -3.00 15.56
C LEU A 141 -1.52 -4.27 16.42
N ALA A 142 -2.67 -4.94 16.54
CA ALA A 142 -2.79 -6.20 17.29
C ALA A 142 -2.43 -7.44 16.46
N ALA A 143 -2.33 -7.32 15.14
CA ALA A 143 -2.06 -8.44 14.25
C ALA A 143 -0.57 -8.84 14.29
N PRO A 144 -0.25 -10.13 14.12
CA PRO A 144 1.13 -10.54 13.92
C PRO A 144 1.72 -9.89 12.67
N LYS A 145 2.98 -9.46 12.75
CA LYS A 145 3.69 -8.87 11.60
C LYS A 145 3.85 -9.93 10.50
N PRO A 146 3.41 -9.66 9.25
CA PRO A 146 3.61 -10.58 8.15
C PRO A 146 5.10 -10.73 7.82
N LYS A 147 5.49 -11.89 7.30
CA LYS A 147 6.88 -12.10 6.86
C LYS A 147 7.20 -11.14 5.70
N PRO A 148 8.33 -10.42 5.76
CA PRO A 148 8.81 -9.60 4.65
C PRO A 148 8.88 -10.39 3.33
N GLN A 149 8.30 -9.83 2.26
CA GLN A 149 8.42 -10.38 0.91
C GLN A 149 9.73 -9.91 0.26
N THR A 150 10.48 -10.87 -0.30
CA THR A 150 11.75 -10.60 -1.00
C THR A 150 11.66 -10.87 -2.49
N ARG A 151 10.73 -11.74 -2.91
CA ARG A 151 10.61 -12.22 -4.29
C ARG A 151 9.39 -11.64 -5.01
N LEU A 152 8.19 -11.75 -4.42
CA LEU A 152 6.99 -11.21 -5.04
C LEU A 152 7.05 -9.68 -5.08
N TYR A 153 6.79 -9.08 -6.25
CA TYR A 153 6.97 -7.64 -6.52
C TYR A 153 8.41 -7.14 -6.30
N SER A 154 9.43 -8.00 -6.44
CA SER A 154 10.80 -7.52 -6.61
C SER A 154 11.01 -6.96 -8.03
N ALA A 155 12.09 -6.21 -8.25
CA ALA A 155 12.44 -5.71 -9.59
C ALA A 155 12.64 -6.86 -10.58
N GLU A 156 13.32 -7.94 -10.15
CA GLU A 156 13.52 -9.16 -10.94
C GLU A 156 12.19 -9.85 -11.26
N TRP A 157 11.28 -9.98 -10.28
CA TRP A 157 9.95 -10.55 -10.51
C TRP A 157 9.16 -9.72 -11.52
N ALA A 158 9.21 -8.39 -11.42
CA ALA A 158 8.51 -7.50 -12.33
C ALA A 158 9.07 -7.61 -13.76
N ALA A 159 10.39 -7.70 -13.92
CA ALA A 159 11.05 -7.93 -15.21
C ALA A 159 10.61 -9.26 -15.83
N ASN A 160 10.68 -10.36 -15.08
CA ASN A 160 10.24 -11.68 -15.56
C ASN A 160 8.75 -11.69 -15.92
N ARG A 161 7.92 -10.95 -15.17
CA ARG A 161 6.49 -10.83 -15.46
C ARG A 161 6.23 -10.05 -16.75
N LEU A 162 6.99 -8.98 -17.01
CA LEU A 162 6.92 -8.22 -18.25
C LEU A 162 7.25 -9.12 -19.45
N GLU A 163 8.35 -9.86 -19.40
CA GLU A 163 8.74 -10.79 -20.48
C GLU A 163 7.65 -11.82 -20.77
N THR A 164 7.06 -12.40 -19.71
CA THR A 164 5.95 -13.35 -19.84
C THR A 164 4.73 -12.72 -20.54
N VAL A 165 4.39 -11.48 -20.17
CA VAL A 165 3.28 -10.75 -20.77
C VAL A 165 3.57 -10.44 -22.25
N LEU A 166 4.77 -9.98 -22.58
CA LEU A 166 5.17 -9.68 -23.95
C LEU A 166 5.14 -10.93 -24.84
N ALA A 167 5.69 -12.05 -24.36
CA ALA A 167 5.63 -13.32 -25.08
C ALA A 167 4.19 -13.79 -25.34
N THR A 168 3.28 -13.57 -24.38
CA THR A 168 1.85 -13.92 -24.53
C THR A 168 1.15 -13.02 -25.56
N VAL A 169 1.55 -11.75 -25.66
CA VAL A 169 0.98 -10.80 -26.63
C VAL A 169 1.55 -11.00 -28.03
N GLN A 170 2.82 -11.40 -28.15
CA GLN A 170 3.55 -11.57 -29.42
C GLN A 170 3.39 -12.96 -30.07
N GLY A 171 3.15 -14.03 -29.30
CA GLY A 171 3.09 -15.41 -29.79
C GLY A 171 1.86 -15.81 -30.62
N ARG A 172 1.13 -14.86 -31.21
CA ARG A 172 0.04 -15.06 -32.18
C ARG A 172 -0.06 -13.90 -33.16
#